data_AF-X1AUT7-F1
#
_entry.id   AF-X1AUT7-F1
#
_cell.length_a   1.000
_cell.length_b   1.000
_cell.length_c   1.000
_cell.angle_alpha   90.00
_cell.angle_beta   90.00
_cell.angle_gamma   90.00
#
_symmetry.space_group_name_H-M   'P 1'
#
loop_
_entity.id
_entity.type
_entity.pdbx_description
1 polymer ?
#
loop_
_entity_poly.entity_id
_entity_poly.type
_entity_poly.pdbx_seq_one_letter_code
_entity_poly.pdbx_strand_id
1 'polypeptide(L)' 'MGIICEILRLRKNCIKDYINMHANSWPDLIRETKASGIQQQFCFLNGNAVIVITQAKNGRDLLISSSMNP' A
#
# COMPACT_ATOMS: atom_id res chain seq x y z
N MET A 1 13.09 8.95 8.41
CA MET A 1 12.76 7.93 7.40
C MET A 1 12.31 6.66 8.11
N GLY A 2 11.17 6.08 7.75
CA GLY A 2 10.72 4.81 8.29
C GLY A 2 10.24 3.88 7.17
N ILE A 3 10.35 2.58 7.43
CA ILE A 3 9.90 1.52 6.53
C ILE A 3 8.80 0.76 7.26
N ILE A 4 7.69 0.54 6.57
CA ILE A 4 6.58 -0.27 7.04
C ILE A 4 6.40 -1.42 6.05
N CYS A 5 6.21 -2.62 6.60
CA CYS A 5 5.91 -3.82 5.84
C CYS A 5 4.57 -4.37 6.32
N GLU A 6 3.63 -4.49 5.39
CA GLU A 6 2.30 -5.04 5.65
C GLU A 6 2.06 -6.25 4.77
N ILE A 7 1.37 -7.25 5.32
CA ILE A 7 0.95 -8.43 4.57
C ILE A 7 -0.58 -8.47 4.56
N LEU A 8 -1.14 -8.39 3.36
CA LEU A 8 -2.57 -8.48 3.12
C LEU A 8 -2.89 -9.80 2.41
N ARG A 9 -4.11 -10.30 2.56
CA ARG A 9 -4.57 -11.52 1.89
C ARG A 9 -5.77 -11.22 0.99
N LEU A 10 -5.60 -11.45 -0.30
CA LEU A 10 -6.65 -11.31 -1.30
C LEU A 10 -7.56 -12.54 -1.32
N ARG A 11 -8.82 -12.33 -1.70
CA ARG A 11 -9.66 -13.42 -2.21
C ARG A 11 -9.08 -13.90 -3.53
N LYS A 12 -9.00 -15.22 -3.73
CA LYS A 12 -8.32 -15.83 -4.89
C LYS A 12 -8.86 -15.34 -6.24
N ASN A 13 -10.17 -15.11 -6.32
CA ASN A 13 -10.83 -14.64 -7.53
C ASN A 13 -10.59 -13.15 -7.84
N CYS A 14 -10.05 -12.37 -6.88
CA CYS A 14 -9.81 -10.94 -7.05
C CYS A 14 -8.36 -10.60 -7.46
N ILE A 15 -7.47 -11.59 -7.60
CA ILE A 15 -6.04 -11.34 -7.88
C ILE A 15 -5.86 -10.57 -9.20
N LYS A 16 -6.57 -10.97 -10.26
CA LYS A 16 -6.47 -10.29 -11.57
C LYS A 16 -6.97 -8.85 -11.50
N ASP A 17 -8.11 -8.64 -10.87
CA ASP A 17 -8.69 -7.30 -10.71
C ASP A 17 -7.78 -6.39 -9.88
N TYR A 18 -7.17 -6.94 -8.82
CA TYR A 18 -6.19 -6.24 -8.00
C TYR A 18 -4.98 -5.75 -8.82
N ILE A 19 -4.42 -6.63 -9.66
CA ILE A 19 -3.30 -6.28 -10.56
C ILE A 19 -3.72 -5.17 -11.53
N ASN A 20 -4.88 -5.34 -12.18
CA ASN A 20 -5.38 -4.37 -13.17
C ASN A 20 -5.64 -2.99 -12.54
N MET A 21 -6.22 -2.98 -11.33
CA MET A 21 -6.47 -1.75 -10.58
C MET A 21 -5.16 -1.03 -10.24
N HIS A 22 -4.13 -1.75 -9.78
CA HIS A 22 -2.84 -1.13 -9.43
C HIS A 22 -2.05 -0.68 -10.66
N ALA A 23 -2.12 -1.41 -11.78
CA ALA A 23 -1.50 -1.00 -13.04
C ALA A 23 -2.10 0.31 -13.59
N ASN A 24 -3.36 0.59 -13.28
CA ASN A 24 -4.09 1.78 -13.69
C ASN A 24 -4.48 2.65 -12.49
N SER A 25 -3.55 2.79 -11.54
CA SER A 25 -3.78 3.57 -10.33
C SER A 25 -4.19 5.00 -10.66
N TRP A 26 -5.17 5.52 -9.92
CA TRP A 26 -5.68 6.87 -10.14
C TRP A 26 -4.58 7.91 -9.88
N PRO A 27 -4.33 8.85 -10.82
CA PRO A 27 -3.29 9.86 -10.64
C PRO A 27 -3.47 10.71 -9.37
N ASP A 28 -4.71 11.03 -9.01
CA ASP A 28 -5.03 11.78 -7.79
C ASP A 28 -4.63 11.01 -6.53
N LEU A 29 -4.91 9.70 -6.47
CA LEU A 29 -4.49 8.86 -5.36
C LEU A 29 -2.96 8.85 -5.20
N ILE A 30 -2.22 8.77 -6.30
CA ILE A 30 -0.75 8.81 -6.28
C ILE A 30 -0.27 10.16 -5.74
N ARG A 31 -0.90 11.26 -6.15
CA ARG A 31 -0.56 12.61 -5.67
C ARG A 31 -0.82 12.73 -4.17
N GLU A 32 -2.00 12.36 -3.69
CA GLU A 32 -2.35 12.45 -2.27
C GLU A 32 -1.47 11.52 -1.41
N THR A 33 -1.14 10.33 -1.90
CA THR A 33 -0.21 9.40 -1.25
C THR A 33 1.18 10.04 -1.07
N LYS A 34 1.69 10.75 -2.07
CA LYS A 34 2.97 11.47 -1.94
C LYS A 34 2.86 12.65 -0.98
N ALA A 35 1.75 13.39 -1.02
CA ALA A 35 1.49 14.53 -0.14
C ALA A 35 1.41 14.12 1.34
N SER A 36 0.97 12.89 1.63
CA SER A 36 0.93 12.34 3.00
C SER A 36 2.31 11.95 3.55
N GLY A 37 3.37 12.06 2.76
CA GLY A 37 4.75 11.79 3.18
C GLY A 37 5.25 10.38 2.85
N ILE A 38 4.46 9.59 2.10
CA ILE A 38 4.93 8.35 1.48
C ILE A 38 5.83 8.70 0.29
N GLN A 39 7.05 8.17 0.30
CA GLN A 39 8.05 8.43 -0.73
C GLN A 39 8.07 7.32 -1.78
N GLN A 40 7.97 6.07 -1.33
CA GLN A 40 7.95 4.88 -2.18
C GLN A 40 7.01 3.85 -1.60
N GLN A 41 6.30 3.13 -2.48
CA GLN A 41 5.50 1.99 -2.11
C GLN A 41 5.68 0.89 -3.16
N PHE A 42 5.93 -0.33 -2.70
CA PHE A 42 6.06 -1.51 -3.54
C PHE A 42 5.06 -2.56 -3.11
N CYS A 43 4.37 -3.16 -4.07
CA CYS A 43 3.44 -4.26 -3.84
C CYS A 43 3.93 -5.51 -4.56
N PHE A 44 4.17 -6.58 -3.80
CA PHE A 44 4.55 -7.89 -4.33
C PHE A 44 3.42 -8.89 -4.13
N LEU A 45 3.21 -9.77 -5.11
CA LEU A 45 2.23 -10.84 -5.03
C LEU A 45 2.93 -12.20 -4.89
N ASN A 46 2.49 -13.00 -3.91
CA ASN A 46 2.86 -14.41 -3.78
C ASN A 46 1.59 -15.24 -3.57
N GLY A 47 1.10 -15.87 -4.64
CA GLY A 47 -0.22 -16.48 -4.65
C GLY A 47 -1.31 -15.43 -4.40
N ASN A 48 -2.07 -15.56 -3.30
CA ASN A 48 -3.06 -14.57 -2.88
C ASN A 48 -2.60 -13.69 -1.71
N ALA A 49 -1.31 -13.72 -1.35
CA ALA A 49 -0.72 -12.80 -0.39
C ALA A 49 -0.15 -11.58 -1.13
N VAL A 50 -0.41 -10.40 -0.59
CA VAL A 50 0.17 -9.13 -1.02
C VAL A 50 1.12 -8.66 0.06
N ILE A 51 2.37 -8.39 -0.31
CA ILE A 51 3.37 -7.80 0.57
C ILE A 51 3.54 -6.35 0.13
N VAL A 52 3.22 -5.41 1.03
CA VAL A 52 3.33 -3.97 0.79
C VAL A 52 4.52 -3.44 1.58
N ILE A 53 5.48 -2.83 0.88
CA ILE A 53 6.63 -2.15 1.50
C ILE A 53 6.47 -0.66 1.24
N THR A 54 6.30 0.11 2.31
CA THR A 54 6.11 1.56 2.25
C THR A 54 7.28 2.26 2.93
N GLN A 55 7.95 3.14 2.20
CA GLN A 55 8.94 4.07 2.72
C GLN A 55 8.31 5.44 2.91
N ALA A 56 8.46 6.02 4.10
CA ALA A 56 7.94 7.34 4.39
C ALA A 56 8.94 8.23 5.12
N LYS A 57 8.74 9.54 4.96
CA LYS A 57 9.58 10.58 5.58
C LYS A 57 9.63 10.41 7.11
N ASN A 58 8.46 10.16 7.72
CA ASN A 58 8.28 9.90 9.15
C ASN A 58 7.53 8.58 9.37
N GLY A 59 8.24 7.51 9.77
CA GLY A 59 7.62 6.19 9.96
C GLY A 59 6.60 6.10 11.11
N ARG A 60 6.64 7.02 12.09
CA ARG A 60 5.70 7.03 13.23
C ARG A 60 4.29 7.45 12.83
N ASP A 61 4.14 8.31 11.84
CA ASP A 61 2.85 8.91 11.49
C ASP A 61 1.93 7.93 10.75
N LEU A 62 2.51 6.91 10.09
CA LEU A 62 1.77 5.90 9.33
C LEU A 62 1.21 4.74 10.19
N LEU A 63 1.80 4.48 11.37
CA LEU A 63 1.30 3.44 12.29
C LEU A 63 0.03 3.88 13.03
N ILE A 64 -0.21 5.19 13.13
CA ILE A 64 -1.41 5.73 13.77
C ILE A 64 -2.61 5.60 12.82
N SER A 65 -2.41 5.80 11.50
CA SER A 65 -3.49 5.68 10.50
C SER A 65 -4.01 4.26 10.28
N SER A 66 -3.19 3.21 10.48
CA SER A 66 -3.63 1.82 10.34
C SER A 66 -4.36 1.28 11.58
N SER A 67 -4.31 2.01 12.71
CA SER A 67 -5.00 1.68 13.96
C SER A 67 -6.37 2.37 14.14
N MET A 68 -6.76 3.25 13.21
CA MET A 68 -8.01 4.03 13.28
C MET A 68 -9.05 3.63 12.21
N ASN A 69 -9.26 2.33 12.01
CA ASN A 69 -10.49 1.83 11.40
C ASN A 69 -11.00 0.60 12.18
N PRO A 70 -12.18 0.64 12.81
CA PRO A 70 -12.85 -0.52 13.39
C PRO A 70 -13.37 -1.49 12.32
#